data_AF-A0A604CTE5-F1
#
_entry.id   AF-A0A604CTE5-F1
#
_cell.length_a   1.000
_cell.length_b   1.000
_cell.length_c   1.000
_cell.angle_alpha   90.00
_cell.angle_beta   90.00
_cell.angle_gamma   90.00
#
_symmetry.space_group_name_H-M   'P 1'
#
loop_
_entity.id
_entity.type
_entity.pdbx_description
1 polymer ?
#
loop_
_entity_poly.entity_id
_entity_poly.type
_entity_poly.pdbx_seq_one_letter_code
_entity_poly.pdbx_strand_id
1 'polypeptide(L)'
;MREWLVREKSGISSGKLKDAKEHFYPLLGDASPEGVNKRRQLWSDLQKEYPEAIISLFFFLGCRGHHLYKKAVAGDCYAAVVLLSVMEELNREK
;
A
#
# COMPACT_ATOMS: atom_id res chain seq x y z
N MET A 1 -10.91 -13.11 -13.56
CA MET A 1 -10.01 -12.08 -13.00
C MET A 1 -10.55 -11.48 -11.71
N ARG A 2 -11.79 -10.95 -11.69
CA ARG A 2 -12.50 -10.53 -10.46
C ARG A 2 -12.71 -11.70 -9.46
N GLU A 3 -13.06 -12.89 -9.96
CA GLU A 3 -13.19 -14.12 -9.14
C GLU A 3 -11.87 -14.63 -8.56
N TRP A 4 -10.73 -14.26 -9.15
CA TRP A 4 -9.40 -14.63 -8.62
C TRP A 4 -9.02 -13.74 -7.43
N LEU A 5 -9.27 -12.42 -7.54
CA LEU A 5 -9.18 -11.45 -6.44
C LEU A 5 -10.10 -11.78 -5.25
N VAL A 6 -11.25 -12.41 -5.50
CA VAL A 6 -12.17 -12.86 -4.44
C VAL A 6 -11.72 -14.17 -3.78
N ARG A 7 -10.98 -15.03 -4.50
CA ARG A 7 -10.43 -16.29 -3.95
C ARG A 7 -9.14 -16.08 -3.18
N GLU A 8 -8.24 -15.21 -3.66
CA GLU A 8 -7.10 -14.70 -2.92
C GLU A 8 -7.48 -13.44 -2.15
N LYS A 9 -8.58 -13.48 -1.38
CA LYS A 9 -8.89 -12.40 -0.43
C LYS A 9 -7.70 -12.29 0.52
N SER A 10 -6.88 -11.28 0.26
CA SER A 10 -5.68 -10.98 1.02
C SER A 10 -6.01 -11.08 2.51
N GLY A 11 -5.25 -11.88 3.26
CA GLY A 11 -5.50 -12.21 4.67
C GLY A 11 -5.34 -11.02 5.64
N ILE A 12 -5.57 -9.81 5.15
CA ILE A 12 -5.33 -8.55 5.84
C ILE A 12 -6.69 -7.97 6.19
N SER A 13 -6.94 -7.79 7.47
CA SER A 13 -8.15 -7.10 7.90
C SER A 13 -8.09 -5.62 7.50
N SER A 14 -9.23 -5.04 7.15
CA SER A 14 -9.36 -3.60 6.88
C SER A 14 -8.81 -2.73 8.01
N GLY A 15 -8.83 -3.22 9.26
CA GLY A 15 -8.21 -2.54 10.41
C GLY A 15 -6.70 -2.39 10.27
N LYS A 16 -5.98 -3.45 9.91
CA LYS A 16 -4.52 -3.40 9.74
C LYS A 16 -4.08 -2.45 8.63
N LEU A 17 -4.85 -2.35 7.54
CA LEU A 17 -4.58 -1.39 6.46
C LEU A 17 -4.84 0.05 6.90
N LYS A 18 -5.86 0.28 7.74
CA LYS A 18 -6.14 1.58 8.32
C LYS A 18 -5.01 2.01 9.25
N ASP A 19 -4.56 1.12 10.13
CA ASP A 19 -3.45 1.38 11.06
C ASP A 19 -2.17 1.70 10.27
N ALA A 20 -1.87 0.91 9.23
CA ALA A 20 -0.76 1.18 8.32
C ALA A 20 -0.83 2.59 7.73
N LYS A 21 -1.99 3.03 7.24
CA LYS A 21 -2.18 4.41 6.72
C LYS A 21 -1.93 5.46 7.79
N GLU A 22 -2.40 5.24 9.01
CA GLU A 22 -2.19 6.14 10.16
C GLU A 22 -0.70 6.33 10.48
N HIS A 23 0.17 5.34 10.19
CA HIS A 23 1.62 5.50 10.31
C HIS A 23 2.25 6.37 9.19
N PHE A 24 1.63 6.45 8.02
CA PHE A 24 2.12 7.29 6.92
C PHE A 24 1.63 8.74 7.01
N TYR A 25 0.42 9.00 7.49
CA TYR A 25 -0.14 10.36 7.57
C TYR A 25 0.78 11.38 8.28
N PRO A 26 1.42 11.08 9.43
CA PRO A 26 2.35 11.99 10.11
C PRO A 26 3.57 12.37 9.26
N LEU A 27 3.91 11.56 8.26
CA LEU A 27 5.08 11.74 7.40
C LEU A 27 4.75 12.44 6.08
N LEU A 28 3.50 12.87 5.84
CA LEU A 28 3.10 13.54 4.60
C LEU A 28 3.86 14.84 4.34
N GLY A 29 4.19 15.58 5.39
CA GLY A 29 4.90 16.87 5.30
C GLY A 29 6.42 16.78 5.44
N ASP A 30 6.96 15.61 5.79
CA ASP A 30 8.38 15.47 6.13
C ASP A 30 9.23 15.19 4.88
N ALA A 31 9.60 16.25 4.16
CA ALA A 31 10.45 16.15 2.98
C ALA A 31 11.96 15.95 3.31
N SER A 32 12.33 15.87 4.59
CA SER A 32 13.72 15.62 4.97
C SER A 32 14.21 14.23 4.50
N PRO A 33 15.53 14.04 4.30
CA PRO A 33 16.11 12.72 4.03
C PRO A 33 15.71 11.67 5.08
N GLU A 34 15.63 12.06 6.35
CA GLU A 34 15.19 11.21 7.46
C GLU A 34 13.72 10.79 7.29
N GLY A 35 12.84 11.73 6.95
CA GLY A 35 11.44 11.46 6.66
C GLY A 35 11.26 10.51 5.49
N VAL A 36 12.02 10.72 4.41
CA VAL A 36 12.04 9.81 3.24
C VAL A 36 12.48 8.41 3.66
N ASN A 37 13.56 8.28 4.43
CA ASN A 37 14.05 6.98 4.89
C ASN A 37 13.04 6.25 5.79
N LYS A 38 12.36 6.97 6.70
CA LYS A 38 11.28 6.41 7.53
C LYS A 38 10.14 5.86 6.68
N ARG A 39 9.69 6.62 5.67
CA ARG A 39 8.63 6.15 4.75
C ARG A 39 9.04 4.93 3.95
N ARG A 40 10.28 4.89 3.45
CA ARG A 40 10.83 3.71 2.75
C ARG A 40 10.84 2.49 3.65
N GLN A 41 11.27 2.66 4.91
CA GLN A 41 11.30 1.58 5.89
C GLN A 41 9.89 1.06 6.18
N LEU A 42 8.95 1.95 6.51
CA LEU A 42 7.55 1.58 6.72
C LEU A 42 6.95 0.84 5.52
N TRP A 43 7.25 1.32 4.30
CA TRP A 43 6.75 0.69 3.08
C TRP A 43 7.36 -0.70 2.86
N SER A 44 8.68 -0.82 3.10
CA SER A 44 9.38 -2.10 3.04
C SER A 44 8.81 -3.11 4.05
N ASP A 45 8.51 -2.67 5.27
CA ASP A 45 7.98 -3.55 6.31
C ASP A 45 6.56 -4.02 5.96
N LEU A 46 5.71 -3.13 5.44
CA LEU A 46 4.41 -3.50 4.91
C LEU A 46 4.51 -4.47 3.72
N GLN A 47 5.49 -4.29 2.84
CA GLN A 47 5.69 -5.22 1.73
C GLN A 47 6.06 -6.63 2.20
N LYS A 48 6.82 -6.75 3.29
CA LYS A 48 7.15 -8.04 3.88
C LYS A 48 5.95 -8.67 4.58
N GLU A 49 5.13 -7.86 5.24
CA GLU A 49 3.95 -8.35 5.95
C GLU A 49 2.83 -8.77 4.99
N TYR A 50 2.73 -8.10 3.83
CA TYR A 50 1.58 -8.18 2.93
C TYR A 50 1.95 -8.35 1.43
N PRO A 51 2.82 -9.31 1.06
CA PRO A 51 3.32 -9.43 -0.30
C PRO A 51 2.22 -9.74 -1.32
N GLU A 52 1.26 -10.61 -0.98
CA GLU A 52 0.17 -11.03 -1.88
C GLU A 52 -0.79 -9.88 -2.20
N ALA A 53 -1.04 -9.01 -1.21
CA ALA A 53 -1.93 -7.88 -1.39
C ALA A 53 -1.29 -6.81 -2.31
N ILE A 54 0.02 -6.61 -2.20
CA ILE A 54 0.76 -5.73 -3.12
C ILE A 54 0.79 -6.32 -4.54
N ILE A 55 1.03 -7.63 -4.67
CA ILE A 55 0.97 -8.34 -5.95
C ILE A 55 -0.41 -8.18 -6.60
N SER A 56 -1.46 -8.41 -5.83
CA SER A 56 -2.86 -8.26 -6.27
C SER A 56 -3.15 -6.84 -6.75
N LEU A 57 -2.57 -5.83 -6.09
CA LEU A 57 -2.71 -4.44 -6.49
C LEU A 57 -2.08 -4.13 -7.86
N PHE A 58 -0.93 -4.74 -8.16
CA PHE A 58 -0.30 -4.59 -9.47
C PHE A 58 -1.18 -5.15 -10.58
N PHE A 59 -1.78 -6.32 -10.35
CA PHE A 59 -2.72 -6.91 -11.29
C PHE A 59 -3.96 -6.04 -11.49
N PHE A 60 -4.49 -5.45 -10.40
CA PHE A 60 -5.71 -4.64 -10.46
C PHE A 60 -5.51 -3.28 -11.15
N LEU A 61 -4.44 -2.57 -10.79
CA LEU A 61 -4.19 -1.20 -11.27
C LEU A 61 -3.33 -1.14 -12.54
N GLY A 62 -2.80 -2.26 -13.01
CA GLY A 62 -1.93 -2.35 -14.18
C GLY A 62 -0.76 -1.37 -14.12
N CYS A 63 -0.49 -0.67 -15.24
CA CYS A 63 0.63 0.27 -15.34
C CYS A 63 0.56 1.41 -14.31
N ARG A 64 -0.65 1.84 -13.90
CA ARG A 64 -0.82 2.91 -12.89
C ARG A 64 -0.41 2.44 -11.49
N GLY A 65 -0.72 1.18 -11.15
CA GLY A 65 -0.27 0.56 -9.89
C GLY A 65 1.24 0.44 -9.83
N HIS A 66 1.85 0.04 -10.94
CA HIS A 66 3.31 -0.06 -11.03
C HIS A 66 4.01 1.29 -10.84
N HIS A 67 3.46 2.38 -11.39
CA HIS A 67 4.00 3.73 -11.19
C HIS A 67 3.88 4.20 -9.74
N LEU A 68 2.69 4.04 -9.14
CA LEU A 68 2.45 4.39 -7.74
C LEU A 68 3.36 3.59 -6.81
N TYR A 69 3.55 2.30 -7.06
CA TYR A 69 4.44 1.46 -6.27
C TYR A 69 5.89 1.94 -6.34
N LYS A 70 6.42 2.24 -7.52
CA LYS A 70 7.78 2.78 -7.67
C LYS A 70 7.97 4.05 -6.85
N LYS A 71 6.96 4.93 -6.84
CA LYS A 71 6.97 6.13 -6.01
C LYS A 71 6.96 5.81 -4.52
N ALA A 72 6.09 4.90 -4.08
CA ALA A 72 6.02 4.49 -2.67
C ALA A 72 7.35 3.88 -2.18
N VAL A 73 7.97 3.01 -2.99
CA VAL A 73 9.33 2.46 -2.74
C VAL A 73 10.39 3.55 -2.69
N ALA A 74 10.25 4.60 -3.49
CA ALA A 74 11.15 5.76 -3.44
C ALA A 74 10.93 6.64 -2.18
N GLY A 75 9.91 6.36 -1.37
CA GLY A 75 9.56 7.11 -0.17
C GLY A 75 8.52 8.20 -0.41
N ASP A 76 7.74 8.12 -1.48
CA ASP A 76 6.59 9.01 -1.71
C ASP A 76 5.42 8.61 -0.80
N CYS A 77 5.11 9.47 0.17
CA CYS A 77 4.06 9.23 1.16
C CYS A 77 2.67 9.15 0.53
N TYR A 78 2.41 10.02 -0.46
CA TYR A 78 1.10 10.10 -1.09
C TYR A 78 0.83 8.83 -1.88
N ALA A 79 1.83 8.35 -2.63
CA ALA A 79 1.72 7.10 -3.36
C ALA A 79 1.44 5.92 -2.41
N ALA A 80 2.13 5.83 -1.27
CA ALA A 80 1.88 4.78 -0.27
C ALA A 80 0.45 4.81 0.29
N VAL A 81 -0.06 6.00 0.67
CA VAL A 81 -1.44 6.17 1.19
C VAL A 81 -2.49 5.83 0.14
N VAL A 82 -2.28 6.20 -1.13
CA VAL A 82 -3.17 5.86 -2.23
C VAL A 82 -3.24 4.34 -2.42
N LEU A 83 -2.09 3.66 -2.47
CA LEU A 83 -2.04 2.21 -2.63
C LEU A 83 -2.78 1.50 -1.49
N LEU A 84 -2.51 1.87 -0.24
CA LEU A 84 -3.18 1.31 0.94
C LEU A 84 -4.69 1.55 0.94
N SER A 85 -5.13 2.70 0.45
CA SER A 85 -6.57 3.01 0.36
C SER A 85 -7.26 2.16 -0.71
N VAL A 86 -6.59 1.89 -1.84
CA VAL A 86 -7.10 0.95 -2.85
C VAL A 86 -7.17 -0.47 -2.29
N MET A 87 -6.15 -0.91 -1.53
CA MET A 87 -6.17 -2.22 -0.85
C MET A 87 -7.36 -2.32 0.11
N GLU A 88 -7.59 -1.26 0.88
CA GLU A 88 -8.69 -1.20 1.85
C GLU A 88 -10.04 -1.33 1.14
N GLU A 89 -10.24 -0.61 0.03
CA GLU A 89 -11.48 -0.67 -0.75
C GLU A 89 -11.70 -2.05 -1.38
N LEU A 90 -10.65 -2.64 -1.97
CA LEU A 90 -10.72 -4.00 -2.51
C LEU A 90 -11.03 -5.05 -1.43
N ASN A 91 -10.61 -4.82 -0.19
CA ASN A 91 -10.94 -5.68 0.95
C ASN A 91 -12.34 -5.42 1.53
N ARG A 92 -12.96 -4.26 1.25
CA ARG A 92 -14.31 -3.90 1.73
C ARG A 92 -15.45 -4.41 0.85
N GLU A 93 -15.23 -4.66 -0.45
CA GLU A 93 -16.28 -5.25 -1.30
C GLU A 93 -16.70 -6.64 -0.77
N LYS A 94 -17.85 -6.63 -0.07
CA LYS A 94 -18.67 -7.76 0.36
C LYS A 94 -19.96 -7.76 -0.44
#